data_AF-A0A661IPH3-F1
#
_entry.id   AF-A0A661IPH3-F1
#
_cell.length_a   1.000
_cell.length_b   1.000
_cell.length_c   1.000
_cell.angle_alpha   90.00
_cell.angle_beta   90.00
_cell.angle_gamma   90.00
#
_symmetry.space_group_name_H-M   'P 1'
#
loop_
_entity.id
_entity.type
_entity.pdbx_description
1 polymer ?
#
loop_
_entity_poly.entity_id
_entity_poly.type
_entity_poly.pdbx_seq_one_letter_code
_entity_poly.pdbx_strand_id
1 'polypeptide(L)'
;MEGGDVYKRLADHLSKLGMGYPPSDALEEILRECFSPQEAELALALPTAVPPLKLTEVDEIARKVGLPKGELERILEDLARRGLLFSGRTEDGKRG
;
A
#
# COMPACT_ATOMS: atom_id res chain seq x y z
N MET A 1 -22.41 -1.98 -0.57
CA MET A 1 -21.54 -2.48 0.51
C MET A 1 -20.26 -2.95 -0.17
N GLU A 2 -19.27 -2.09 -0.39
CA GLU A 2 -18.10 -2.43 -1.24
C GLU A 2 -16.75 -2.04 -0.62
N GLY A 3 -16.74 -1.61 0.64
CA GLY A 3 -15.49 -1.29 1.36
C GLY A 3 -14.86 -2.46 2.10
N GLY A 4 -15.58 -3.54 2.40
CA GLY A 4 -15.03 -4.65 3.21
C GLY A 4 -13.97 -5.46 2.46
N ASP A 5 -14.19 -5.70 1.17
CA ASP A 5 -13.35 -6.58 0.35
C ASP A 5 -11.94 -6.04 0.12
N VAL A 6 -11.76 -4.71 0.03
CA VAL A 6 -10.43 -4.11 -0.18
C VAL A 6 -9.53 -4.29 1.04
N TYR A 7 -10.05 -4.07 2.25
CA TYR A 7 -9.29 -4.27 3.49
C TYR A 7 -8.98 -5.74 3.72
N LYS A 8 -9.93 -6.63 3.40
CA LYS A 8 -9.72 -8.07 3.48
C LYS A 8 -8.63 -8.57 2.54
N ARG A 9 -8.64 -8.08 1.29
CA ARG A 9 -7.58 -8.35 0.31
C ARG A 9 -6.24 -7.79 0.78
N LEU A 10 -6.22 -6.60 1.37
CA LEU A 10 -5.00 -6.00 1.90
C LEU A 10 -4.44 -6.79 3.09
N ALA A 11 -5.31 -7.24 4.00
CA ALA A 11 -4.95 -8.11 5.11
C ALA A 11 -4.38 -9.46 4.64
N ASP A 12 -5.02 -10.10 3.65
CA ASP A 12 -4.52 -11.33 3.03
C ASP A 12 -3.17 -11.12 2.32
N HIS A 13 -3.01 -9.97 1.63
CA HIS A 13 -1.75 -9.58 1.01
C HIS A 13 -0.63 -9.39 2.04
N LEU A 14 -0.93 -8.76 3.18
CA LEU A 14 0.00 -8.61 4.30
C LEU A 14 0.33 -9.94 4.94
N SER A 15 -0.63 -10.84 5.10
CA SER A 15 -0.38 -12.19 5.65
C SER A 15 0.51 -13.04 4.75
N LYS A 16 0.57 -12.78 3.44
CA LYS A 16 1.43 -13.49 2.48
C LYS A 16 2.89 -13.02 2.53
N LEU A 17 3.17 -11.83 3.07
CA LEU A 17 4.52 -11.46 3.46
C LEU A 17 4.91 -12.36 4.63
N GLY A 18 6.00 -13.12 4.53
CA GLY A 18 6.35 -14.17 5.52
C GLY A 18 6.57 -13.71 6.98
N MET A 19 6.39 -12.43 7.28
CA MET A 19 6.34 -11.81 8.63
C MET A 19 4.96 -11.18 8.93
N GLY A 20 3.92 -11.51 8.18
CA GLY A 20 2.61 -10.90 8.22
C GLY A 20 1.74 -11.42 9.36
N TYR A 21 0.93 -10.53 9.92
CA TYR A 21 -0.11 -10.86 10.87
C TYR A 21 -1.23 -11.65 10.16
N PRO A 22 -1.80 -12.71 10.76
CA PRO A 22 -2.90 -13.45 10.14
C PRO A 22 -4.09 -12.52 9.83
N PRO A 23 -4.78 -12.71 8.69
CA PRO A 23 -5.93 -11.88 8.35
C PRO A 23 -7.01 -12.15 9.39
N SER A 24 -7.39 -11.11 10.12
CA SER A 24 -8.37 -11.16 11.21
C SER A 24 -9.23 -9.90 11.12
N ASP A 25 -10.48 -9.97 11.57
CA ASP A 25 -11.38 -8.80 11.61
C ASP A 25 -10.73 -7.60 12.32
N ALA A 26 -9.95 -7.84 13.38
CA ALA A 26 -9.22 -6.78 14.08
C ALA A 26 -8.17 -6.08 13.18
N LEU A 27 -7.47 -6.83 12.32
CA LEU A 27 -6.55 -6.26 11.34
C LEU A 27 -7.33 -5.50 10.26
N GLU A 28 -8.45 -6.04 9.79
CA GLU A 28 -9.32 -5.37 8.81
C GLU A 28 -9.88 -4.05 9.36
N GLU A 29 -10.29 -4.01 10.63
CA GLU A 29 -10.73 -2.79 11.30
C GLU A 29 -9.60 -1.78 11.45
N ILE A 30 -8.40 -2.21 11.87
CA ILE A 30 -7.22 -1.33 11.93
C ILE A 30 -6.92 -0.77 10.54
N LEU A 31 -6.92 -1.61 9.50
CA LEU A 31 -6.71 -1.17 8.12
C LEU A 31 -7.80 -0.20 7.66
N ARG A 32 -9.02 -0.35 8.15
CA ARG A 32 -10.14 0.55 7.81
C ARG A 32 -10.07 1.90 8.51
N GLU A 33 -9.52 1.95 9.72
CA GLU A 33 -9.23 3.22 10.41
C GLU A 33 -7.94 3.88 9.89
N CYS A 34 -6.97 3.06 9.47
CA CYS A 34 -5.69 3.50 8.94
C CYS A 34 -5.74 3.88 7.45
N PHE A 35 -6.62 3.28 6.66
CA PHE A 35 -6.67 3.51 5.21
C PHE A 35 -8.09 3.82 4.76
N SER A 36 -8.21 4.82 3.89
CA SER A 36 -9.39 5.02 3.06
C SER A 36 -9.47 3.90 2.01
N PRO A 37 -10.65 3.58 1.48
CA PRO A 37 -10.79 2.51 0.49
C PRO A 37 -9.90 2.72 -0.74
N GLN A 38 -9.72 3.97 -1.18
CA GLN A 38 -8.81 4.34 -2.27
C GLN A 38 -7.34 4.08 -1.94
N GLU A 39 -6.93 4.33 -0.69
CA GLU A 39 -5.57 4.09 -0.20
C GLU A 39 -5.28 2.60 -0.07
N ALA A 40 -6.28 1.81 0.34
CA ALA A 40 -6.18 0.36 0.41
C ALA A 40 -6.08 -0.29 -0.98
N GLU A 41 -6.81 0.23 -1.98
CA GLU A 41 -6.65 -0.20 -3.38
C GLU A 41 -5.26 0.15 -3.91
N LEU A 42 -4.74 1.32 -3.57
CA LEU A 42 -3.40 1.73 -3.92
C LEU A 42 -2.34 0.79 -3.32
N ALA A 43 -2.46 0.49 -2.03
CA ALA A 43 -1.57 -0.41 -1.32
C ALA A 43 -1.60 -1.82 -1.91
N LEU A 44 -2.76 -2.29 -2.39
CA LEU A 44 -2.90 -3.56 -3.11
C LEU A 44 -2.24 -3.56 -4.50
N ALA A 45 -2.17 -2.40 -5.15
CA ALA A 45 -1.52 -2.26 -6.45
C ALA A 45 0.02 -2.23 -6.35
N LEU A 46 0.55 -1.89 -5.16
CA LEU A 46 1.98 -1.95 -4.87
C LEU A 46 2.47 -3.41 -5.00
N PRO A 47 3.59 -3.65 -5.70
CA PRO A 47 4.19 -4.98 -5.79
C PRO A 47 4.93 -5.36 -4.50
N THR A 48 4.23 -5.35 -3.36
CA THR A 48 4.77 -5.82 -2.07
C THR A 48 4.81 -7.34 -1.96
N ALA A 49 4.15 -8.07 -2.87
CA ALA A 49 4.04 -9.53 -2.83
C ALA A 49 5.31 -10.31 -3.20
N VAL A 50 6.38 -9.65 -3.70
CA VAL A 50 7.55 -10.35 -4.23
C VAL A 50 8.78 -10.04 -3.38
N PRO A 51 9.34 -11.02 -2.65
CA PRO A 51 10.67 -10.90 -2.08
C PRO A 51 11.71 -10.84 -3.22
N PRO A 52 12.69 -9.92 -3.20
CA PRO A 52 12.91 -8.89 -2.19
C PRO A 52 11.94 -7.71 -2.34
N LEU A 53 11.45 -7.20 -1.19
CA LEU A 53 10.71 -5.93 -1.12
C LEU A 53 11.55 -4.82 -1.78
N LYS A 54 11.23 -4.49 -3.02
CA LYS A 54 11.89 -3.42 -3.78
C LYS A 54 11.04 -2.16 -3.69
N LEU A 55 11.70 -1.06 -3.37
CA LEU A 55 11.11 0.27 -3.52
C LEU A 55 10.71 0.44 -5.00
N THR A 56 9.44 0.72 -5.24
CA THR A 56 8.90 0.92 -6.59
C THR A 56 8.76 2.41 -6.81
N GLU A 57 9.26 2.90 -7.95
CA GLU A 57 9.13 4.32 -8.26
C GLU A 57 7.66 4.74 -8.29
N VAL A 58 7.36 5.91 -7.72
CA VAL A 58 6.00 6.47 -7.75
C VAL A 58 5.46 6.58 -9.18
N ASP A 59 6.35 6.76 -10.17
CA ASP A 59 5.98 6.79 -11.59
C ASP A 59 5.44 5.45 -12.12
N GLU A 60 6.04 4.32 -11.70
CA GLU A 60 5.55 2.99 -12.05
C GLU A 60 4.20 2.69 -11.37
N ILE A 61 4.06 3.10 -10.10
CA ILE A 61 2.81 2.95 -9.36
C ILE A 61 1.71 3.80 -10.02
N ALA A 62 2.03 5.04 -10.42
CA ALA A 62 1.10 5.92 -11.15
C ALA A 62 0.61 5.28 -12.45
N ARG A 63 1.51 4.63 -13.21
CA ARG A 63 1.14 3.91 -14.44
C ARG A 63 0.26 2.70 -14.18
N LYS A 64 0.47 2.01 -13.05
CA LYS A 64 -0.31 0.82 -12.67
C LYS A 64 -1.72 1.17 -12.21
N VAL A 65 -1.85 2.24 -11.44
CA VAL A 65 -3.13 2.66 -10.85
C VAL A 65 -3.87 3.65 -11.76
N GLY A 66 -3.18 4.24 -12.73
CA GLY A 66 -3.76 5.24 -13.65
C GLY A 66 -4.04 6.58 -12.97
N LEU A 67 -3.42 6.85 -11.82
CA LEU A 67 -3.60 8.09 -11.06
C LEU A 67 -2.55 9.14 -11.43
N PRO A 68 -2.89 10.43 -11.38
CA PRO A 68 -1.92 11.50 -11.56
C PRO A 68 -0.86 11.43 -10.45
N LYS A 69 0.41 11.49 -10.86
CA LYS A 69 1.57 11.40 -9.97
C LYS A 69 1.48 12.32 -8.75
N GLY A 70 0.97 13.54 -8.92
CA GLY A 70 0.84 14.50 -7.82
C GLY A 70 -0.14 14.07 -6.73
N GLU A 71 -1.26 13.43 -7.09
CA GLU A 71 -2.18 12.88 -6.08
C GLU A 71 -1.60 11.61 -5.45
N LEU A 72 -0.97 10.77 -6.27
CA LEU A 72 -0.34 9.56 -5.79
C LEU A 72 0.78 9.85 -4.78
N GLU A 73 1.68 10.79 -5.08
CA GLU A 73 2.74 11.22 -4.15
C GLU A 73 2.15 11.72 -2.84
N ARG A 74 1.04 12.46 -2.89
CA ARG A 74 0.39 13.00 -1.70
C ARG A 74 -0.21 11.90 -0.83
N ILE A 75 -0.87 10.93 -1.44
CA ILE A 75 -1.43 9.77 -0.74
C ILE A 75 -0.31 8.92 -0.12
N LEU A 76 0.73 8.60 -0.89
CA LEU A 76 1.86 7.82 -0.41
C LEU A 76 2.62 8.55 0.71
N GLU A 77 2.78 9.86 0.62
CA GLU A 77 3.41 10.68 1.66
C GLU A 77 2.59 10.69 2.95
N ASP A 78 1.26 10.77 2.86
CA ASP A 78 0.40 10.71 4.04
C ASP A 78 0.49 9.33 4.72
N LEU A 79 0.43 8.25 3.94
CA LEU A 79 0.59 6.89 4.43
C LEU A 79 1.97 6.66 5.07
N ALA A 80 3.04 7.15 4.44
CA ALA A 80 4.39 7.06 4.99
C ALA A 80 4.53 7.87 6.28
N ARG A 81 3.94 9.07 6.33
CA ARG A 81 3.93 9.94 7.51
C ARG A 81 3.15 9.33 8.67
N ARG A 82 2.12 8.53 8.38
CA ARG A 82 1.35 7.74 9.36
C ARG A 82 2.05 6.44 9.77
N GLY A 83 3.20 6.11 9.16
CA GLY A 83 3.97 4.89 9.45
C GLY A 83 3.38 3.63 8.84
N LEU A 84 2.44 3.77 7.90
CA LEU A 84 1.71 2.68 7.26
C LEU A 84 2.43 2.12 6.03
N LEU A 85 3.24 2.95 5.38
CA LEU A 85 4.10 2.54 4.26
C LEU A 85 5.56 2.92 4.55
N PHE A 86 6.47 2.07 4.08
CA PHE A 86 7.87 2.41 4.06
C PHE A 86 8.17 3.18 2.78
N SER A 87 8.43 4.49 2.91
CA SER A 87 8.92 5.32 1.81
C SER A 87 10.44 5.47 1.89
N GLY A 88 11.12 5.29 0.78
CA GLY A 88 12.57 5.43 0.67
C GLY A 88 12.99 6.14 -0.60
N ARG A 89 14.31 6.28 -0.76
CA ARG A 89 14.89 6.58 -2.08
C ARG A 89 15.26 5.25 -2.72
N THR A 90 14.74 5.01 -3.92
CA THR A 90 15.18 3.91 -4.77
C THR A 90 16.66 4.09 -5.14
N GLU A 91 17.30 3.04 -5.65
CA GLU A 91 18.70 3.09 -6.12
C GLU A 91 18.92 4.19 -7.19
N ASP A 92 17.85 4.54 -7.92
CA ASP A 92 17.82 5.60 -8.94
C ASP A 92 17.70 7.02 -8.35
N GLY A 93 17.67 7.16 -7.02
CA GLY A 93 17.55 8.45 -6.32
C GLY A 93 16.15 9.06 -6.34
N LYS A 94 15.17 8.33 -6.88
CA LYS A 94 13.76 8.74 -6.94
C LYS A 94 12.99 8.25 -5.73
N ARG A 95 11.85 8.88 -5.47
CA ARG A 95 10.94 8.49 -4.40
C ARG A 95 10.29 7.14 -4.73
N GLY A 96 10.28 6.23 -3.78
CA GLY A 96 9.60 4.93 -3.86
C GLY A 96 9.27 4.36 -2.50
#